data_AF-A0A1F8N055-F1
#
_entry.id   AF-A0A1F8N055-F1
#
_cell.length_a   1.000
_cell.length_b   1.000
_cell.length_c   1.000
_cell.angle_alpha   90.00
_cell.angle_beta   90.00
_cell.angle_gamma   90.00
#
_symmetry.space_group_name_H-M   'P 1'
#
loop_
_entity.id
_entity.type
_entity.pdbx_description
1 polymer ?
#
loop_
_entity_poly.entity_id
_entity_poly.type
_entity_poly.pdbx_seq_one_letter_code
_entity_poly.pdbx_strand_id
1 'polypeptide(L)'
;MADKVTHPACNTLSRGGAQGEWRGSERCRECGDCLLDITGGICPLTACSKSLINGQCGGSKDGKCEVEPDVRDCGWYLIYERLKKLNRLEKMTEMCPPKAYSKMEPPKRLRSTIMWALEQQEKEVAAR
;
A
#
# COMPACT_ATOMS: atom_id res chain seq x y z
N MET A 1 -8.60 15.20 -4.94
CA MET A 1 -8.90 14.80 -3.54
C MET A 1 -8.27 15.86 -2.66
N ALA A 2 -8.99 16.97 -2.46
CA ALA A 2 -8.46 18.18 -1.85
C ALA A 2 -8.94 18.27 -0.39
N ASP A 3 -7.98 18.51 0.51
CA ASP A 3 -8.08 19.10 1.86
C ASP A 3 -9.27 18.68 2.74
N LYS A 4 -9.64 17.39 2.68
CA LYS A 4 -10.64 16.79 3.56
C LYS A 4 -10.04 15.60 4.30
N VAL A 5 -10.55 15.38 5.50
CA VAL A 5 -10.25 14.17 6.28
C VAL A 5 -10.60 12.96 5.42
N THR A 6 -9.65 12.04 5.28
CA THR A 6 -9.78 10.85 4.45
C THR A 6 -9.76 9.62 5.34
N HIS A 7 -10.78 8.79 5.22
CA HIS A 7 -10.87 7.50 5.89
C HIS A 7 -10.92 6.38 4.83
N PRO A 8 -10.28 5.23 5.07
CA PRO A 8 -10.36 4.09 4.16
C PRO A 8 -11.78 3.50 4.19
N ALA A 9 -12.41 3.39 3.03
CA ALA A 9 -13.71 2.73 2.91
C ALA A 9 -13.57 1.19 2.90
N CYS A 10 -12.55 0.68 2.20
CA CYS A 10 -12.32 -0.75 2.03
C CYS A 10 -10.87 -1.11 2.35
N ASN A 11 -10.68 -2.32 2.87
CA ASN A 11 -9.37 -2.92 3.05
C ASN A 11 -9.20 -4.10 2.09
N THR A 12 -8.93 -3.78 0.81
CA THR A 12 -8.95 -4.74 -0.29
C THR A 12 -7.71 -5.63 -0.26
N LEU A 13 -7.94 -6.95 -0.37
CA LEU A 13 -6.91 -7.95 -0.70
C LEU A 13 -6.96 -8.25 -2.19
N SER A 14 -5.79 -8.36 -2.83
CA SER A 14 -5.72 -8.66 -4.26
C SER A 14 -6.34 -10.01 -4.59
N ARG A 15 -7.17 -10.04 -5.63
CA ARG A 15 -7.82 -11.28 -6.14
C ARG A 15 -7.20 -11.77 -7.46
N GLY A 16 -5.97 -11.37 -7.77
CA GLY A 16 -5.26 -11.86 -8.96
C GLY A 16 -5.71 -11.22 -10.27
N GLY A 17 -5.86 -9.90 -10.30
CA GLY A 17 -6.01 -9.13 -11.56
C GLY A 17 -7.34 -8.41 -11.74
N ALA A 18 -8.35 -8.68 -10.91
CA ALA A 18 -9.56 -7.85 -10.87
C ALA A 18 -9.29 -6.60 -10.03
N GLN A 19 -8.90 -5.49 -10.68
CA GLN A 19 -8.92 -4.18 -10.03
C GLN A 19 -10.39 -3.86 -9.68
N GLY A 20 -10.64 -3.44 -8.43
CA GLY A 20 -11.99 -3.06 -7.99
C GLY A 20 -12.56 -1.87 -8.77
N GLU A 21 -13.79 -1.44 -8.42
CA GLU A 21 -14.59 -0.37 -9.07
C GLU A 21 -13.88 1.00 -9.25
N TRP A 22 -12.69 1.18 -8.67
CA TRP A 22 -11.96 2.46 -8.71
C TRP A 22 -11.26 2.68 -10.05
N ARG A 23 -11.81 3.58 -10.87
CA ARG A 23 -11.34 3.91 -12.23
C ARG A 23 -10.00 4.67 -12.30
N GLY A 24 -9.37 4.98 -11.16
CA GLY A 24 -8.11 5.72 -11.13
C GLY A 24 -6.91 4.78 -11.26
N SER A 25 -6.02 5.06 -12.21
CA SER A 25 -4.96 4.15 -12.66
C SER A 25 -4.06 3.57 -11.56
N GLU A 26 -3.61 4.34 -10.57
CA GLU A 26 -2.52 3.86 -9.70
C GLU A 26 -2.51 4.48 -8.31
N ARG A 27 -3.14 3.84 -7.29
CA ARG A 27 -2.86 4.16 -5.86
C ARG A 27 -3.01 3.04 -4.85
N CYS A 28 -3.68 1.92 -5.17
CA CYS A 28 -3.87 0.83 -4.21
C CYS A 28 -3.00 -0.36 -4.55
N ARG A 29 -2.20 -0.83 -3.59
CA ARG A 29 -1.42 -2.09 -3.67
C ARG A 29 -2.27 -3.33 -3.31
N GLU A 30 -3.55 -3.15 -3.00
CA GLU A 30 -4.46 -4.25 -2.60
C GLU A 30 -3.89 -5.13 -1.49
N CYS A 31 -3.28 -4.46 -0.53
CA CYS A 31 -2.41 -5.12 0.44
C CYS A 31 -3.15 -5.62 1.69
N GLY A 32 -4.47 -5.39 1.80
CA GLY A 32 -5.28 -5.81 2.95
C GLY A 32 -4.87 -5.22 4.30
N ASP A 33 -4.10 -4.13 4.30
CA ASP A 33 -3.73 -3.39 5.50
C ASP A 33 -3.61 -1.90 5.16
N CYS A 34 -4.72 -1.17 5.26
CA CYS A 34 -4.84 0.17 4.71
C CYS A 34 -4.31 1.24 5.68
N LEU A 35 -3.39 2.08 5.20
CA LEU A 35 -2.71 3.12 5.98
C LEU A 35 -3.23 4.54 5.70
N LEU A 36 -4.24 4.68 4.85
CA LEU A 36 -4.73 5.98 4.38
C LEU A 36 -5.26 6.89 5.51
N ASP A 37 -5.80 6.31 6.58
CA ASP A 37 -6.30 7.09 7.72
C ASP A 37 -5.17 7.83 8.45
N ILE A 38 -4.00 7.20 8.51
CA ILE A 38 -2.83 7.68 9.25
C ILE A 38 -2.07 8.70 8.40
N THR A 39 -1.93 8.42 7.10
CA THR A 39 -1.18 9.26 6.16
C THR A 39 -2.02 10.33 5.46
N GLY A 40 -3.26 10.55 5.89
CA GLY A 40 -4.12 11.61 5.34
C GLY A 40 -4.54 11.39 3.89
N GLY A 41 -4.76 10.14 3.48
CA GLY A 41 -5.28 9.80 2.15
C GLY A 41 -4.22 9.60 1.05
N ILE A 42 -2.93 9.51 1.40
CA ILE A 42 -1.85 9.14 0.48
C ILE A 42 -1.26 7.80 0.92
N CYS A 43 -1.31 6.78 0.07
CA CYS A 43 -0.74 5.49 0.43
C CYS A 43 0.81 5.57 0.43
N PRO A 44 1.48 5.32 1.57
CA PRO A 44 2.94 5.42 1.65
C PRO A 44 3.63 4.31 0.84
N LEU A 45 2.98 3.15 0.70
CA LEU A 45 3.48 2.01 -0.06
C LEU A 45 3.57 2.28 -1.56
N THR A 46 2.63 3.03 -2.13
CA THR A 46 2.62 3.34 -3.57
C THR A 46 3.31 4.65 -3.88
N ALA A 47 3.19 5.65 -2.99
CA ALA A 47 3.81 6.95 -3.19
C ALA A 47 5.33 6.91 -2.99
N CYS A 48 5.82 6.21 -1.97
CA CYS A 48 7.26 6.05 -1.74
C CYS A 48 7.82 4.92 -2.61
N SER A 49 8.90 5.20 -3.36
CA SER A 49 9.64 4.18 -4.12
C SER A 49 10.14 3.03 -3.23
N LYS A 50 10.54 3.36 -1.99
CA LYS A 50 11.01 2.40 -0.97
C LYS A 50 9.88 1.79 -0.14
N SER A 51 8.61 2.15 -0.38
CA SER A 51 7.45 1.62 0.34
C SER A 51 7.55 1.71 1.88
N LEU A 52 8.16 2.77 2.41
CA LEU A 52 8.36 2.93 3.86
C LEU A 52 7.08 3.34 4.57
N ILE A 53 6.79 2.69 5.71
CA ILE A 53 5.56 2.89 6.51
C ILE A 53 5.77 3.87 7.66
N ASN A 54 6.97 3.91 8.24
CA ASN A 54 7.27 4.68 9.44
C ASN A 54 8.25 5.82 9.14
N GLY A 55 7.80 6.78 8.32
CA GLY A 55 8.54 8.00 8.03
C GLY A 55 9.46 7.95 6.81
N GLN A 56 10.12 9.09 6.57
CA GLN A 56 10.96 9.33 5.41
C GLN A 56 12.28 8.53 5.43
N CYS A 57 12.81 8.20 4.24
CA CYS A 57 14.07 7.49 4.08
C CYS A 57 15.33 8.32 4.36
N GLY A 58 15.20 9.64 4.62
CA GLY A 58 16.32 10.56 4.82
C GLY A 58 17.00 11.05 3.53
N GLY A 59 16.75 10.42 2.37
CA GLY A 59 17.32 10.84 1.09
C GLY A 59 16.52 11.90 0.32
N SER A 60 15.41 12.40 0.86
CA SER A 60 14.64 13.42 0.15
C SER A 60 15.41 14.74 0.04
N LYS A 61 15.50 15.28 -1.18
CA LYS A 61 16.13 16.57 -1.45
C LYS A 61 15.12 17.50 -2.11
N ASP A 62 14.93 18.69 -1.56
CA ASP A 62 14.02 19.72 -2.09
C ASP A 62 12.59 19.20 -2.38
N GLY A 63 12.07 18.28 -1.54
CA GLY A 63 10.75 17.67 -1.71
C GLY A 63 10.68 16.54 -2.75
N LYS A 64 11.78 16.23 -3.43
CA LYS A 64 11.89 15.17 -4.44
C LYS A 64 12.47 13.88 -3.86
N CYS A 65 12.22 12.76 -4.57
CA CYS A 65 12.77 11.45 -4.21
C CYS A 65 14.24 11.33 -4.65
N GLU A 66 15.08 10.64 -3.86
CA GLU A 66 16.49 10.36 -4.23
C GLU A 66 16.64 9.40 -5.42
N VAL A 67 15.70 8.47 -5.58
CA VAL A 67 15.79 7.41 -6.59
C VAL A 67 15.45 7.96 -7.98
N GLU A 68 14.46 8.85 -8.04
CA GLU A 68 13.94 9.42 -9.30
C GLU A 68 13.62 10.91 -9.11
N PRO A 69 14.64 11.79 -9.00
CA PRO A 69 14.45 13.20 -8.72
C PRO A 69 13.71 13.96 -9.83
N ASP A 70 13.73 13.45 -11.06
CA ASP A 70 13.14 14.10 -12.23
C ASP A 70 11.67 13.70 -12.45
N VAL A 71 11.25 12.54 -11.93
CA VAL A 71 9.95 11.93 -12.22
C VAL A 71 9.00 11.97 -11.02
N ARG A 72 9.51 11.86 -9.78
CA ARG A 72 8.67 11.60 -8.61
C ARG A 72 8.98 12.50 -7.41
N ASP A 73 7.93 13.11 -6.88
CA ASP A 73 7.95 13.80 -5.58
C ASP A 73 8.08 12.81 -4.42
N CYS A 74 8.73 13.22 -3.34
CA CYS A 74 8.84 12.37 -2.16
C CYS A 74 7.45 12.11 -1.55
N GLY A 75 7.04 10.83 -1.50
CA GLY A 75 5.75 10.45 -0.95
C GLY A 75 5.53 10.94 0.49
N TRP A 76 6.58 10.93 1.33
CA TRP A 76 6.53 11.42 2.71
C TRP A 76 6.46 12.93 2.82
N TYR A 77 7.07 13.66 1.89
CA TYR A 77 6.92 15.12 1.81
C TYR A 77 5.47 15.50 1.49
N LEU A 78 4.84 14.80 0.53
CA LEU A 78 3.42 14.99 0.20
C LEU A 78 2.48 14.63 1.36
N ILE A 79 2.78 13.55 2.10
CA ILE A 79 2.03 13.15 3.30
C ILE A 79 2.14 14.25 4.37
N TYR A 80 3.35 14.75 4.63
CA TYR A 80 3.59 15.80 5.60
C TYR A 80 2.82 17.08 5.26
N GLU A 81 2.95 17.58 4.03
CA GLU A 81 2.23 18.77 3.56
C GLU A 81 0.70 18.61 3.71
N ARG A 82 0.18 17.42 3.43
CA ARG A 82 -1.25 17.13 3.60
C ARG A 82 -1.67 17.06 5.07
N LEU A 83 -0.91 16.39 5.92
CA LEU A 83 -1.20 16.31 7.35
C LEU A 83 -1.11 17.68 8.02
N LYS A 84 -0.16 18.52 7.59
CA LYS A 84 -0.03 19.93 8.01
C LYS A 84 -1.28 20.72 7.64
N LYS A 85 -1.78 20.60 6.41
CA LYS A 85 -3.04 21.25 5.98
C LYS A 85 -4.27 20.76 6.75
N LEU A 86 -4.29 19.48 7.14
CA LEU A 86 -5.37 18.89 7.92
C LEU A 86 -5.24 19.14 9.44
N ASN A 87 -4.17 19.81 9.90
CA ASN A 87 -3.83 19.96 11.32
C ASN A 87 -3.79 18.62 12.09
N ARG A 88 -3.25 17.57 11.46
CA ARG A 88 -3.13 16.21 12.03
C ARG A 88 -1.69 15.70 12.05
N LEU A 89 -0.74 16.57 12.36
CA LEU A 89 0.68 16.22 12.42
C LEU A 89 0.99 15.19 13.53
N GLU A 90 0.15 15.13 14.57
CA GLU A 90 0.23 14.15 15.67
C GLU A 90 0.22 12.69 15.18
N LYS A 91 -0.50 12.41 14.08
CA LYS A 91 -0.52 11.05 13.50
C LYS A 91 0.83 10.59 12.97
N MET A 92 1.74 11.52 12.67
CA MET A 92 3.08 11.17 12.15
C MET A 92 4.03 10.71 13.26
N THR A 93 3.73 11.02 14.53
CA THR A 93 4.47 10.52 15.69
C THR A 93 4.05 9.13 16.15
N GLU A 94 2.89 8.64 15.68
CA GLU A 94 2.43 7.29 15.98
C GLU A 94 3.24 6.25 15.19
N MET A 95 3.81 5.27 15.89
CA MET A 95 4.44 4.13 15.22
C MET A 95 3.37 3.16 14.71
N CYS A 96 3.33 2.95 13.39
CA CYS A 96 2.50 1.91 12.82
C CYS A 96 3.11 0.53 13.09
N PRO A 97 2.30 -0.48 13.43
CA PRO A 97 2.78 -1.84 13.55
C PRO A 97 3.33 -2.34 12.20
N PRO A 98 4.27 -3.30 12.23
CA PRO A 98 4.75 -3.93 11.02
C PRO A 98 3.59 -4.59 10.28
N LYS A 99 3.52 -4.34 8.98
CA LYS A 99 2.44 -4.82 8.12
C LYS A 99 2.41 -6.35 8.08
N ALA A 100 1.22 -6.94 8.18
CA ALA A 100 1.04 -8.38 8.08
C ALA A 100 1.11 -8.86 6.60
N TYR A 101 2.31 -9.01 6.05
CA TYR A 101 2.53 -9.45 4.67
C TYR A 101 1.96 -10.85 4.37
N SER A 102 1.85 -11.71 5.38
CA SER A 102 1.24 -13.04 5.27
C SER A 102 -0.21 -13.01 4.78
N LYS A 103 -0.96 -11.91 5.01
CA LYS A 103 -2.34 -11.76 4.53
C LYS A 103 -2.44 -11.61 3.01
N MET A 104 -1.37 -11.16 2.36
CA MET A 104 -1.32 -11.04 0.89
C MET A 104 -1.04 -12.38 0.22
N GLU A 105 -0.55 -13.37 0.96
CA GLU A 105 -0.34 -14.70 0.42
C GLU A 105 -1.68 -15.43 0.27
N PRO A 106 -1.87 -16.23 -0.79
CA PRO A 106 -3.05 -17.09 -0.90
C PRO A 106 -3.10 -18.08 0.28
N PRO A 107 -4.30 -18.56 0.65
CA PRO A 107 -4.43 -19.55 1.72
C PRO A 107 -3.59 -20.78 1.43
N LYS A 108 -2.99 -21.39 2.47
CA LYS A 108 -2.01 -22.49 2.34
C LYS A 108 -2.48 -23.62 1.42
N ARG A 109 -3.77 -23.96 1.44
CA ARG A 109 -4.38 -24.99 0.58
C ARG A 109 -4.32 -24.68 -0.93
N LEU A 110 -4.31 -23.40 -1.29
CA LEU A 110 -4.31 -22.96 -2.69
C LEU A 110 -2.89 -22.69 -3.22
N ARG A 111 -1.89 -22.54 -2.35
CA ARG A 111 -0.51 -22.24 -2.74
C ARG A 111 0.10 -23.29 -3.67
N SER A 112 -0.30 -24.56 -3.54
CA SER A 112 0.17 -25.66 -4.37
C SER A 112 -0.72 -25.96 -5.59
N THR A 113 -1.82 -25.22 -5.76
CA THR A 113 -2.72 -25.42 -6.89
C THR A 113 -2.18 -24.73 -8.15
N ILE A 114 -2.59 -25.22 -9.32
CA ILE A 114 -2.29 -24.61 -10.63
C ILE A 114 -2.56 -23.11 -10.70
N MET A 115 -3.53 -22.61 -9.92
CA MET A 115 -3.92 -21.21 -9.90
C MET A 115 -2.82 -20.29 -9.31
N TRP A 116 -1.91 -20.82 -8.49
CA TRP A 116 -0.93 -20.01 -7.75
C TRP A 116 0.52 -20.49 -7.85
N ALA A 117 0.77 -21.76 -8.18
CA ALA A 117 2.10 -22.29 -8.42
C ALA A 117 2.32 -22.54 -9.91
N LEU A 118 3.36 -21.93 -10.47
CA LEU A 118 3.84 -22.23 -11.82
C LEU A 118 4.27 -23.70 -11.88
N GLU A 119 3.97 -24.38 -13.00
CA GLU A 119 4.43 -25.73 -13.32
C GLU A 119 3.90 -26.88 -12.43
N GLN A 120 2.88 -26.66 -11.59
CA GLN A 120 2.18 -27.75 -10.90
C GLN A 120 1.13 -28.39 -11.83
N GLN A 121 1.01 -29.72 -11.83
CA GLN A 121 -0.16 -30.42 -12.39
C GLN A 121 -1.24 -30.55 -11.32
N GLU A 122 -2.52 -30.44 -11.68
CA GLU A 122 -3.62 -30.74 -10.76
C GLU A 122 -3.44 -32.17 -10.24
N LYS A 123 -3.11 -32.33 -8.95
CA LYS A 123 -3.30 -33.60 -8.27
C LYS A 123 -4.75 -33.64 -7.85
N GLU A 124 -5.55 -34.49 -8.52
CA GLU A 124 -6.89 -34.85 -8.05
C GLU A 124 -6.80 -35.14 -6.55
N VAL A 125 -7.41 -34.27 -5.76
CA VAL A 125 -7.55 -34.50 -4.33
C VAL A 125 -8.53 -35.67 -4.24
N ALA A 126 -8.00 -36.87 -4.04
CA ALA A 126 -8.79 -38.08 -3.81
C ALA A 126 -9.80 -37.77 -2.69
N ALA A 127 -11.06 -37.65 -3.09
CA ALA A 127 -12.19 -37.45 -2.21
C ALA A 127 -12.20 -38.58 -1.17
N ARG A 128 -12.23 -38.20 0.11
CA ARG A 128 -12.42 -39.11 1.22
C ARG A 128 -13.55 -38.60 2.08
#